data_AF-A0A2H4SAK0-F1
#
_entry.id   AF-A0A2H4SAK0-F1
#
_cell.length_a   1.000
_cell.length_b   1.000
_cell.length_c   1.000
_cell.angle_alpha   90.00
_cell.angle_beta   90.00
_cell.angle_gamma   90.00
#
_symmetry.space_group_name_H-M   'P 1'
#
loop_
_entity.id
_entity.type
_entity.pdbx_description
1 polymer ?
#
loop_
_entity_poly.entity_id
_entity_poly.type
_entity_poly.pdbx_seq_one_letter_code
_entity_poly.pdbx_strand_id
1 'polypeptide(L)'
;MSNVLEALDAGLTGLFGQWNAYSTGLVTVLVVVLGYRIFHAADPDVHPILLARQSTASTVRKEGESAVYRSPLAPHGMPLNAGLNVKSPGASKWARGRDGDLRDVWRKVVLGGDAGAKGKLLTVHGSQNVEEHNPEDITRQINLIGQHITDQGGIRVAIYLPNSIELLAALFACAFSKNLTAVLIPFGVREDQLVSMLRRSAVDTVISATGEFPLDAVVKAYKGLRQLVWVVDQGSAHMDWNEVPEGIGGSVSVATWQDIVRDAPADAGRVLQAAPAADADVSAAGDLVTFWQSGKPGAVQQEMVRFTQANLVAGIAGQLAAIPTKARLTNADLFLPTSALTDINTLVVTLAALYSNASVALNSAAGSRVSDLALATQGIAPTVIVADTAVLLSLHSRAMARLPAPLGTLAHSLSKRKLVNEGIMATANVLSAFAATAKLVLGTTPGQLRLIYTADRAGSQQTPGLSPAVLTDLRILTGARIVYALAAAKVAGAVAQTAFYDYRAEVGDVKGHFGSPTSSVEVILKDSGNHKTTDEQAEGEIFVRGPCVSGGEAGLGVVGVIRDDQTLALA
;
A
#
# COMPACT_ATOMS: atom_id res chain seq x y z
N MET A 1 -51.53 -19.16 -43.46
CA MET A 1 -51.53 -19.02 -41.98
C MET A 1 -52.23 -20.18 -41.27
N SER A 2 -53.23 -20.85 -41.87
CA SER A 2 -53.93 -22.01 -41.25
C SER A 2 -53.03 -23.22 -40.99
N ASN A 3 -52.18 -23.61 -41.93
CA ASN A 3 -51.30 -24.79 -41.79
C ASN A 3 -50.27 -24.68 -40.65
N VAL A 4 -49.88 -23.47 -40.25
CA VAL A 4 -48.90 -23.27 -39.16
C VAL A 4 -49.58 -23.42 -37.80
N LEU A 5 -50.83 -22.95 -37.69
CA LEU A 5 -51.64 -23.08 -36.48
C LEU A 5 -52.05 -24.53 -36.23
N GLU A 6 -52.48 -25.25 -37.26
CA GLU A 6 -52.81 -26.68 -37.13
C GLU A 6 -51.59 -27.54 -36.82
N ALA A 7 -50.42 -27.22 -37.39
CA ALA A 7 -49.17 -27.91 -37.05
C ALA A 7 -48.70 -27.63 -35.61
N LEU A 8 -48.89 -26.40 -35.12
CA LEU A 8 -48.64 -26.02 -33.73
C LEU A 8 -49.62 -26.71 -32.78
N ASP A 9 -50.90 -26.78 -33.14
CA ASP A 9 -51.95 -27.41 -32.33
C ASP A 9 -51.76 -28.93 -32.25
N ALA A 10 -51.46 -29.59 -33.37
CA ALA A 10 -51.08 -31.00 -33.40
C ALA A 10 -49.78 -31.26 -32.63
N GLY A 11 -48.81 -30.36 -32.73
CA GLY A 11 -47.55 -30.42 -31.98
C GLY A 11 -47.75 -30.29 -30.47
N LEU A 12 -48.56 -29.32 -30.03
CA LEU A 12 -48.91 -29.11 -28.61
C LEU A 12 -49.71 -30.30 -28.07
N THR A 13 -50.69 -30.77 -28.83
CA THR A 13 -51.51 -31.94 -28.44
C THR A 13 -50.67 -33.21 -28.32
N GLY A 14 -49.69 -33.40 -29.21
CA GLY A 14 -48.72 -34.49 -29.11
C GLY A 14 -47.79 -34.37 -27.89
N LEU A 15 -47.36 -33.14 -27.56
CA LEU A 15 -46.47 -32.86 -26.43
C LEU A 15 -47.18 -33.06 -25.08
N PHE A 16 -48.45 -32.66 -24.97
CA PHE A 16 -49.28 -32.92 -23.79
C PHE A 16 -49.82 -34.35 -23.74
N GLY A 17 -50.06 -34.99 -24.89
CA GLY A 17 -50.52 -36.37 -24.98
C GLY A 17 -49.47 -37.41 -24.55
N GLN A 18 -48.19 -37.08 -24.65
CA GLN A 18 -47.07 -37.91 -24.17
C GLN A 18 -46.53 -37.45 -22.79
N TRP A 19 -47.23 -36.52 -22.14
CA TRP A 19 -46.80 -36.00 -20.85
C TRP A 19 -46.95 -37.05 -19.75
N ASN A 20 -45.84 -37.38 -19.08
CA ASN A 20 -45.81 -38.36 -18.00
C ASN A 20 -45.03 -37.81 -16.79
N ALA A 21 -44.89 -38.63 -15.74
CA ALA A 21 -44.17 -38.23 -14.54
C ALA A 21 -42.70 -37.82 -14.80
N TYR A 22 -42.03 -38.43 -15.78
CA TYR A 22 -40.68 -38.05 -16.18
C TYR A 22 -40.65 -36.68 -16.87
N SER A 23 -41.61 -36.40 -17.77
CA SER A 23 -41.76 -35.08 -18.41
C SER A 23 -42.02 -33.98 -17.38
N THR A 24 -42.92 -34.22 -16.40
CA THR A 24 -43.13 -33.29 -15.28
C THR A 24 -41.84 -33.05 -14.50
N GLY A 25 -41.08 -34.11 -14.18
CA GLY A 25 -39.82 -34.00 -13.46
C GLY A 25 -38.78 -33.16 -14.22
N LEU A 26 -38.59 -33.43 -15.51
CA LEU A 26 -37.64 -32.69 -16.35
C LEU A 26 -38.02 -31.22 -16.51
N VAL A 27 -39.30 -30.91 -16.74
CA VAL A 27 -39.77 -29.53 -16.85
C VAL A 27 -39.65 -28.80 -15.51
N THR A 28 -39.93 -29.47 -14.38
CA THR A 28 -39.72 -28.89 -13.05
C THR A 28 -38.25 -28.57 -12.81
N VAL A 29 -37.33 -29.49 -13.14
CA VAL A 29 -35.88 -29.25 -13.04
C VAL A 29 -35.47 -28.08 -13.95
N LEU A 30 -35.98 -28.03 -15.18
CA LEU A 30 -35.68 -26.94 -16.12
C LEU A 30 -36.17 -25.58 -15.59
N VAL A 31 -37.40 -25.51 -15.09
CA VAL A 31 -37.98 -24.29 -14.49
C VAL A 31 -37.20 -23.88 -13.25
N VAL A 32 -36.79 -24.81 -12.39
CA VAL A 32 -35.94 -24.53 -11.23
C VAL A 32 -34.57 -24.01 -11.66
N VAL A 33 -33.93 -24.60 -12.66
CA VAL A 33 -32.61 -24.16 -13.17
C VAL A 33 -32.71 -22.79 -13.84
N LEU A 34 -33.70 -22.57 -14.70
CA LEU A 34 -33.93 -21.28 -15.36
C LEU A 34 -34.33 -20.20 -14.36
N GLY A 35 -35.26 -20.50 -13.45
CA GLY A 35 -35.64 -19.62 -12.35
C GLY A 35 -34.44 -19.26 -11.51
N TYR A 36 -33.63 -20.24 -11.10
CA TYR A 36 -32.39 -19.99 -10.37
C TYR A 36 -31.45 -19.06 -11.13
N ARG A 37 -31.23 -19.30 -12.43
CA ARG A 37 -30.39 -18.46 -13.29
C ARG A 37 -30.90 -17.04 -13.43
N ILE A 38 -32.21 -16.84 -13.57
CA ILE A 38 -32.82 -15.52 -13.72
C ILE A 38 -32.78 -14.76 -12.39
N PHE A 39 -33.15 -15.40 -11.27
CA PHE A 39 -33.16 -14.76 -9.96
C PHE A 39 -31.76 -14.51 -9.38
N HIS A 40 -30.75 -15.27 -9.82
CA HIS A 40 -29.36 -15.11 -9.38
C HIS A 40 -28.46 -14.52 -10.48
N ALA A 41 -29.02 -14.02 -11.58
CA ALA A 41 -28.29 -13.19 -12.53
C ALA A 41 -27.91 -11.90 -11.80
N ALA A 42 -26.62 -11.71 -11.60
CA ALA A 42 -26.07 -10.51 -10.99
C ALA A 42 -25.14 -9.84 -11.99
N ASP A 43 -25.16 -8.51 -11.99
CA ASP A 43 -24.25 -7.74 -12.81
C ASP A 43 -22.82 -7.82 -12.25
N PRO A 44 -21.79 -7.77 -13.11
CA PRO A 44 -20.41 -7.71 -12.67
C PRO A 44 -20.16 -6.46 -11.82
N ASP A 45 -19.23 -6.54 -10.88
CA ASP A 45 -18.88 -5.41 -9.99
C ASP A 45 -18.40 -4.18 -10.78
N VAL A 46 -17.84 -4.40 -11.98
CA VAL A 46 -17.43 -3.37 -12.94
C VAL A 46 -17.83 -3.79 -14.34
N HIS A 47 -18.25 -2.82 -15.16
CA HIS A 47 -18.58 -3.09 -16.56
C HIS A 47 -17.32 -3.57 -17.32
N PRO A 48 -17.36 -4.71 -18.04
CA PRO A 48 -16.19 -5.28 -18.71
C PRO A 48 -15.48 -4.33 -19.68
N ILE A 49 -16.23 -3.42 -20.32
CA ILE A 49 -15.66 -2.40 -21.22
C ILE A 49 -14.61 -1.50 -20.56
N LEU A 50 -14.72 -1.25 -19.24
CA LEU A 50 -13.76 -0.43 -18.50
C LEU A 50 -12.44 -1.17 -18.27
N LEU A 51 -12.48 -2.51 -18.24
CA LEU A 51 -11.29 -3.36 -18.12
C LEU A 51 -10.62 -3.62 -19.47
N ALA A 52 -11.33 -3.43 -20.59
CA ALA A 52 -10.78 -3.60 -21.93
C ALA A 52 -9.79 -2.49 -22.32
N ARG A 53 -9.82 -1.33 -21.65
CA ARG A 53 -8.86 -0.24 -21.84
C ARG A 53 -8.63 0.50 -20.53
N GLN A 54 -7.62 0.07 -19.79
CA GLN A 54 -7.36 0.60 -18.45
C GLN A 54 -6.42 1.81 -18.43
N SER A 55 -5.62 2.02 -19.47
CA SER A 55 -4.80 3.23 -19.61
C SER A 55 -5.05 3.90 -20.96
N THR A 56 -4.42 5.06 -21.16
CA THR A 56 -4.52 5.85 -22.38
C THR A 56 -3.14 6.05 -22.99
N ALA A 57 -2.90 5.40 -24.12
CA ALA A 57 -1.73 5.63 -24.96
C ALA A 57 -1.81 7.02 -25.65
N SER A 58 -0.67 7.71 -25.73
CA SER A 58 -0.47 8.89 -26.57
C SER A 58 -0.62 8.53 -28.06
N THR A 59 -1.08 9.49 -28.86
CA THR A 59 -1.19 9.34 -30.33
C THR A 59 0.16 9.39 -31.04
N VAL A 60 1.19 9.90 -30.37
CA VAL A 60 2.55 10.03 -30.90
C VAL A 60 3.55 9.28 -30.01
N ARG A 61 4.55 8.67 -30.65
CA ARG A 61 5.70 8.01 -30.01
C ARG A 61 7.00 8.40 -30.71
N LYS A 62 8.12 8.31 -29.99
CA LYS A 62 9.46 8.49 -30.56
C LYS A 62 9.97 7.16 -31.11
N GLU A 63 10.95 7.23 -31.99
CA GLU A 63 11.66 6.03 -32.46
C GLU A 63 12.37 5.35 -31.29
N GLY A 64 12.22 4.03 -31.16
CA GLY A 64 12.77 3.23 -30.06
C GLY A 64 12.06 3.40 -28.71
N GLU A 65 10.91 4.08 -28.68
CA GLU A 65 10.07 4.23 -27.49
C GLU A 65 8.62 3.82 -27.80
N SER A 66 7.93 3.26 -26.81
CA SER A 66 6.47 3.09 -26.89
C SER A 66 5.73 4.42 -26.76
N ALA A 67 4.43 4.39 -27.04
CA ALA A 67 3.57 5.53 -26.72
C ALA A 67 3.62 5.83 -25.21
N VAL A 68 3.37 7.08 -24.83
CA VAL A 68 3.26 7.43 -23.41
C VAL A 68 1.91 6.93 -22.88
N TYR A 69 1.93 6.08 -21.84
CA TYR A 69 0.73 5.55 -21.21
C TYR A 69 0.40 6.32 -19.94
N ARG A 70 -0.86 6.77 -19.82
CA ARG A 70 -1.37 7.50 -18.65
C ARG A 70 -2.65 6.89 -18.09
N SER A 71 -2.88 7.12 -16.80
CA SER A 71 -4.16 6.82 -16.16
C SER A 71 -5.31 7.56 -16.84
N PRO A 72 -6.49 6.93 -17.03
CA PRO A 72 -7.68 7.63 -17.52
C PRO A 72 -8.14 8.77 -16.60
N LEU A 73 -7.70 8.76 -15.33
CA LEU A 73 -7.98 9.81 -14.35
C LEU A 73 -7.11 11.08 -14.55
N ALA A 74 -6.01 10.97 -15.29
CA ALA A 74 -5.14 12.07 -15.66
C ALA A 74 -4.76 11.93 -17.16
N PRO A 75 -5.74 12.12 -18.07
CA PRO A 75 -5.54 11.88 -19.50
C PRO A 75 -4.53 12.87 -20.10
N HIS A 76 -4.07 12.54 -21.31
CA HIS A 76 -3.24 13.45 -22.11
C HIS A 76 -3.94 14.80 -22.31
N GLY A 77 -3.19 15.90 -22.19
CA GLY A 77 -3.71 17.27 -22.21
C GLY A 77 -4.11 17.83 -20.84
N MET A 78 -4.20 17.00 -19.80
CA MET A 78 -4.32 17.43 -18.40
C MET A 78 -2.99 17.22 -17.65
N PRO A 79 -2.71 18.04 -16.61
CA PRO A 79 -1.55 17.82 -15.76
C PRO A 79 -1.70 16.51 -14.98
N LEU A 80 -0.58 15.85 -14.69
CA LEU A 80 -0.55 14.72 -13.76
C LEU A 80 -0.93 15.20 -12.34
N ASN A 81 -1.43 14.28 -11.53
CA ASN A 81 -1.84 14.60 -10.17
C ASN A 81 -0.60 14.89 -9.30
N ALA A 82 -0.39 16.17 -8.97
CA ALA A 82 0.79 16.63 -8.26
C ALA A 82 0.57 16.82 -6.75
N GLY A 83 -0.67 16.83 -6.27
CA GLY A 83 -0.90 17.02 -4.84
C GLY A 83 -2.33 16.84 -4.33
N LEU A 84 -2.50 17.10 -3.04
CA LEU A 84 -3.70 16.82 -2.25
C LEU A 84 -4.81 17.87 -2.41
N ASN A 85 -4.59 18.93 -3.17
CA ASN A 85 -5.55 20.01 -3.39
C ASN A 85 -6.05 20.62 -2.07
N VAL A 86 -5.10 20.91 -1.15
CA VAL A 86 -5.34 21.46 0.18
C VAL A 86 -5.89 22.87 0.06
N LYS A 87 -7.09 23.09 0.62
CA LYS A 87 -7.78 24.38 0.57
C LYS A 87 -7.51 25.19 1.83
N SER A 88 -7.37 26.50 1.67
CA SER A 88 -7.29 27.42 2.81
C SER A 88 -8.60 27.40 3.62
N PRO A 89 -8.55 27.60 4.95
CA PRO A 89 -9.75 27.72 5.77
C PRO A 89 -10.70 28.80 5.22
N GLY A 90 -11.99 28.46 5.10
CA GLY A 90 -13.00 29.37 4.53
C GLY A 90 -13.01 29.48 3.00
N ALA A 91 -12.07 28.85 2.29
CA ALA A 91 -12.09 28.82 0.84
C ALA A 91 -13.27 28.00 0.31
N SER A 92 -13.85 28.48 -0.79
CA SER A 92 -14.99 27.85 -1.44
C SER A 92 -14.67 26.42 -1.90
N LYS A 93 -15.66 25.50 -1.91
CA LYS A 93 -15.40 24.08 -2.28
C LYS A 93 -14.94 23.91 -3.74
N TRP A 94 -15.08 24.92 -4.59
CA TRP A 94 -14.63 24.93 -5.99
C TRP A 94 -13.32 25.69 -6.18
N ALA A 95 -12.77 26.31 -5.13
CA ALA A 95 -11.47 26.97 -5.22
C ALA A 95 -10.36 25.93 -5.45
N ARG A 96 -9.37 26.31 -6.27
CA ARG A 96 -8.15 25.52 -6.45
C ARG A 96 -7.36 25.56 -5.14
N GLY A 97 -7.04 24.39 -4.62
CA GLY A 97 -6.14 24.21 -3.49
C GLY A 97 -4.68 24.12 -3.94
N ARG A 98 -3.78 24.21 -2.97
CA ARG A 98 -2.35 23.95 -3.17
C ARG A 98 -2.05 22.46 -3.11
N ASP A 99 -0.89 22.05 -3.60
CA ASP A 99 -0.49 20.64 -3.61
C ASP A 99 -0.38 20.07 -2.18
N GLY A 100 0.11 20.86 -1.23
CA GLY A 100 0.24 20.45 0.17
C GLY A 100 1.62 19.87 0.50
N ASP A 101 1.81 19.49 1.76
CA ASP A 101 2.99 18.80 2.28
C ASP A 101 2.60 17.77 3.36
N LEU A 102 3.57 17.06 3.95
CA LEU A 102 3.29 16.14 5.05
C LEU A 102 2.66 16.81 6.29
N ARG A 103 2.88 18.12 6.49
CA ARG A 103 2.26 18.86 7.59
C ARG A 103 0.75 18.97 7.40
N ASP A 104 0.28 19.03 6.15
CA ASP A 104 -1.13 18.98 5.82
C ASP A 104 -1.75 17.60 6.05
N VAL A 105 -0.98 16.53 5.86
CA VAL A 105 -1.40 15.17 6.20
C VAL A 105 -1.66 15.08 7.71
N TRP A 106 -0.70 15.51 8.53
CA TRP A 106 -0.87 15.51 9.98
C TRP A 106 -1.98 16.47 10.45
N ARG A 107 -2.09 17.65 9.84
CA ARG A 107 -3.20 18.59 10.10
C ARG A 107 -4.54 17.93 9.86
N LYS A 108 -4.68 17.13 8.79
CA LYS A 108 -5.92 16.41 8.49
C LYS A 108 -6.25 15.40 9.59
N VAL A 109 -5.25 14.68 10.11
CA VAL A 109 -5.41 13.76 11.26
C VAL A 109 -5.91 14.50 12.52
N VAL A 110 -5.33 15.65 12.84
CA VAL A 110 -5.67 16.42 14.06
C VAL A 110 -7.05 17.10 13.94
N LEU A 111 -7.36 17.68 12.77
CA LEU A 111 -8.63 18.40 12.54
C LEU A 111 -9.80 17.46 12.22
N GLY A 112 -9.53 16.29 11.66
CA GLY A 112 -10.55 15.32 11.23
C GLY A 112 -11.11 15.56 9.82
N GLY A 113 -12.13 14.75 9.50
CA GLY A 113 -12.88 14.84 8.25
C GLY A 113 -13.83 16.04 8.20
N ASP A 114 -14.57 16.18 7.10
CA ASP A 114 -15.49 17.31 6.88
C ASP A 114 -16.63 17.35 7.92
N ALA A 115 -16.94 16.21 8.55
CA ALA A 115 -17.89 16.09 9.66
C ALA A 115 -17.22 16.13 11.06
N GLY A 116 -15.93 16.48 11.14
CA GLY A 116 -15.15 16.51 12.39
C GLY A 116 -14.77 15.14 12.96
N ALA A 117 -15.14 14.04 12.29
CA ALA A 117 -14.77 12.70 12.71
C ALA A 117 -13.26 12.46 12.54
N LYS A 118 -12.61 11.99 13.61
CA LYS A 118 -11.18 11.70 13.66
C LYS A 118 -10.94 10.18 13.65
N GLY A 119 -9.94 9.75 12.88
CA GLY A 119 -9.43 8.38 12.99
C GLY A 119 -8.64 8.20 14.28
N LYS A 120 -8.55 6.96 14.75
CA LYS A 120 -7.75 6.59 15.93
C LYS A 120 -6.33 6.21 15.52
N LEU A 121 -5.35 6.49 16.38
CA LEU A 121 -3.99 6.01 16.23
C LEU A 121 -3.73 4.98 17.32
N LEU A 122 -3.41 3.75 16.91
CA LEU A 122 -3.32 2.60 17.81
C LEU A 122 -1.93 1.96 17.74
N THR A 123 -1.39 1.56 18.88
CA THR A 123 -0.24 0.65 18.97
C THR A 123 -0.73 -0.69 19.48
N VAL A 124 -0.41 -1.76 18.75
CA VAL A 124 -0.85 -3.13 19.07
C VAL A 124 0.33 -3.93 19.63
N HIS A 125 0.25 -4.24 20.92
CA HIS A 125 1.18 -5.09 21.65
C HIS A 125 0.56 -6.49 21.85
N GLY A 126 0.74 -7.35 20.85
CA GLY A 126 0.22 -8.72 20.89
C GLY A 126 -1.32 -8.77 20.89
N SER A 127 -1.89 -9.76 21.57
CA SER A 127 -3.31 -10.07 21.45
C SER A 127 -4.24 -9.28 22.38
N GLN A 128 -3.72 -8.70 23.48
CA GLN A 128 -4.56 -8.13 24.54
C GLN A 128 -4.28 -6.66 24.84
N ASN A 129 -3.13 -6.13 24.43
CA ASN A 129 -2.76 -4.75 24.77
C ASN A 129 -2.79 -3.89 23.51
N VAL A 130 -3.87 -3.13 23.34
CA VAL A 130 -4.03 -2.13 22.27
C VAL A 130 -4.10 -0.76 22.92
N GLU A 131 -3.06 0.04 22.71
CA GLU A 131 -2.95 1.39 23.23
C GLU A 131 -3.50 2.38 22.20
N GLU A 132 -4.42 3.24 22.62
CA GLU A 132 -4.94 4.34 21.81
C GLU A 132 -4.21 5.64 22.15
N HIS A 133 -3.66 6.29 21.14
CA HIS A 133 -2.86 7.49 21.28
C HIS A 133 -3.66 8.73 20.88
N ASN A 134 -3.63 9.75 21.74
CA ASN A 134 -4.26 11.03 21.44
C ASN A 134 -3.43 11.80 20.40
N PRO A 135 -4.02 12.26 19.28
CA PRO A 135 -3.32 13.06 18.28
C PRO A 135 -2.65 14.34 18.82
N GLU A 136 -3.19 14.94 19.88
CA GLU A 136 -2.59 16.12 20.53
C GLU A 136 -1.27 15.78 21.24
N ASP A 137 -1.21 14.63 21.91
CA ASP A 137 0.00 14.15 22.58
C ASP A 137 1.07 13.78 21.55
N ILE A 138 0.69 13.17 20.42
CA ILE A 138 1.64 12.90 19.33
C ILE A 138 2.12 14.21 18.69
N THR A 139 1.24 15.21 18.54
CA THR A 139 1.64 16.55 18.05
C THR A 139 2.67 17.17 18.98
N ARG A 140 2.49 17.02 20.29
CA ARG A 140 3.48 17.42 21.30
C ARG A 140 4.81 16.70 21.11
N GLN A 141 4.81 15.39 20.92
CA GLN A 141 6.03 14.61 20.65
C GLN A 141 6.74 15.08 19.37
N ILE A 142 5.99 15.26 18.26
CA ILE A 142 6.52 15.74 16.97
C ILE A 142 7.28 17.06 17.16
N ASN A 143 6.67 18.03 17.84
CA ASN A 143 7.26 19.35 18.03
C ASN A 143 8.47 19.33 18.99
N LEU A 144 8.37 18.63 20.12
CA LEU A 144 9.46 18.58 21.11
C LEU A 144 10.68 17.84 20.58
N ILE A 145 10.49 16.70 19.91
CA ILE A 145 11.59 15.94 19.31
C ILE A 145 12.22 16.73 18.16
N GLY A 146 11.39 17.33 17.30
CA GLY A 146 11.89 18.17 16.21
C GLY A 146 12.70 19.36 16.71
N GLN A 147 12.26 19.99 17.80
CA GLN A 147 12.98 21.08 18.45
C GLN A 147 14.30 20.59 19.08
N HIS A 148 14.25 19.51 19.86
CA HIS A 148 15.42 18.95 20.52
C HIS A 148 16.55 18.60 19.54
N ILE A 149 16.21 17.96 18.41
CA ILE A 149 17.19 17.62 17.37
C ILE A 149 17.77 18.90 16.73
N THR A 150 16.93 19.90 16.48
CA THR A 150 17.37 21.17 15.89
C THR A 150 18.30 21.94 16.84
N ASP A 151 17.95 21.99 18.13
CA ASP A 151 18.73 22.68 19.17
C ASP A 151 20.11 22.03 19.38
N GLN A 152 20.21 20.72 19.18
CA GLN A 152 21.48 19.96 19.19
C GLN A 152 22.23 20.03 17.84
N GLY A 153 21.71 20.76 16.85
CA GLY A 153 22.34 20.95 15.54
C GLY A 153 22.28 19.75 14.59
N GLY A 154 21.29 18.87 14.77
CA GLY A 154 21.00 17.78 13.84
C GLY A 154 20.51 18.28 12.49
N ILE A 155 20.85 17.57 11.41
CA ILE A 155 20.46 17.90 10.03
C ILE A 155 19.92 16.65 9.33
N ARG A 156 20.59 15.51 9.48
CA ARG A 156 20.21 14.25 8.82
C ARG A 156 19.90 13.19 9.87
N VAL A 157 18.61 12.93 10.03
CA VAL A 157 18.06 12.10 11.09
C VAL A 157 17.76 10.71 10.54
N ALA A 158 18.56 9.71 10.91
CA ALA A 158 18.24 8.32 10.66
C ALA A 158 17.14 7.84 11.60
N ILE A 159 16.09 7.27 11.03
CA ILE A 159 15.02 6.62 11.77
C ILE A 159 15.21 5.11 11.59
N TYR A 160 15.72 4.46 12.63
CA TYR A 160 15.97 3.01 12.68
C TYR A 160 15.02 2.37 13.71
N LEU A 161 13.74 2.36 13.37
CA LEU A 161 12.67 1.84 14.20
C LEU A 161 11.84 0.80 13.44
N PRO A 162 11.23 -0.18 14.13
CA PRO A 162 10.13 -0.95 13.55
C PRO A 162 8.92 -0.05 13.30
N ASN A 163 7.85 -0.60 12.72
CA ASN A 163 6.60 0.16 12.60
C ASN A 163 6.09 0.53 14.00
N SER A 164 6.10 1.83 14.30
CA SER A 164 5.66 2.38 15.58
C SER A 164 5.19 3.82 15.41
N ILE A 165 4.54 4.36 16.44
CA ILE A 165 4.07 5.75 16.43
C ILE A 165 5.27 6.70 16.47
N GLU A 166 6.35 6.34 17.15
CA GLU A 166 7.59 7.11 17.21
C GLU A 166 8.26 7.21 15.83
N LEU A 167 8.16 6.16 14.98
CA LEU A 167 8.63 6.24 13.59
C LEU A 167 7.85 7.31 12.82
N LEU A 168 6.51 7.31 12.92
CA LEU A 168 5.68 8.33 12.27
C LEU A 168 5.93 9.72 12.86
N ALA A 169 6.02 9.83 14.19
CA ALA A 169 6.27 11.08 14.88
C ALA A 169 7.64 11.65 14.52
N ALA A 170 8.68 10.83 14.40
CA ALA A 170 10.00 11.24 13.95
C ALA A 170 9.99 11.71 12.48
N LEU A 171 9.25 11.02 11.60
CA LEU A 171 9.06 11.44 10.21
C LEU A 171 8.40 12.82 10.14
N PHE A 172 7.31 13.03 10.89
CA PHE A 172 6.64 14.33 10.94
C PHE A 172 7.50 15.39 11.63
N ALA A 173 8.28 15.06 12.66
CA ALA A 173 9.20 15.97 13.32
C ALA A 173 10.22 16.54 12.32
N CYS A 174 10.78 15.68 11.46
CA CYS A 174 11.67 16.12 10.39
C CYS A 174 10.96 17.00 9.34
N ALA A 175 9.69 16.70 9.03
CA ALA A 175 8.90 17.50 8.09
C ALA A 175 8.47 18.87 8.66
N PHE A 176 8.33 18.98 9.99
CA PHE A 176 7.87 20.18 10.70
C PHE A 176 9.03 21.11 11.06
N SER A 177 10.19 20.56 11.36
CA SER A 177 11.41 21.32 11.63
C SER A 177 12.08 21.81 10.36
N LYS A 178 12.73 22.97 10.45
CA LYS A 178 13.51 23.52 9.33
C LYS A 178 14.80 22.72 9.16
N ASN A 179 15.14 22.40 7.92
CA ASN A 179 16.41 21.76 7.53
C ASN A 179 16.67 20.33 8.05
N LEU A 180 15.66 19.64 8.61
CA LEU A 180 15.82 18.24 9.00
C LEU A 180 15.47 17.29 7.85
N THR A 181 16.42 16.50 7.39
CA THR A 181 16.20 15.44 6.40
C THR A 181 15.97 14.11 7.12
N ALA A 182 14.81 13.50 6.92
CA ALA A 182 14.54 12.16 7.46
C ALA A 182 15.22 11.10 6.58
N VAL A 183 15.90 10.14 7.19
CA VAL A 183 16.54 9.00 6.51
C VAL A 183 15.93 7.71 7.06
N LEU A 184 15.06 7.07 6.29
CA LEU A 184 14.42 5.81 6.68
C LEU A 184 15.36 4.64 6.39
N ILE A 185 15.82 4.00 7.46
CA ILE A 185 16.70 2.83 7.37
C ILE A 185 15.88 1.57 7.62
N PRO A 186 15.86 0.59 6.69
CA PRO A 186 15.16 -0.67 6.89
C PRO A 186 15.60 -1.35 8.20
N PHE A 187 14.63 -1.78 8.99
CA PHE A 187 14.87 -2.34 10.31
C PHE A 187 15.39 -3.79 10.22
N GLY A 188 16.33 -4.17 11.09
CA GLY A 188 16.89 -5.53 11.12
C GLY A 188 17.87 -5.83 9.98
N VAL A 189 18.49 -4.81 9.38
CA VAL A 189 19.58 -5.00 8.41
C VAL A 189 20.85 -5.45 9.12
N ARG A 190 21.74 -6.11 8.37
CA ARG A 190 23.06 -6.48 8.88
C ARG A 190 23.88 -5.25 9.26
N GLU A 191 24.76 -5.39 10.24
CA GLU A 191 25.57 -4.30 10.78
C GLU A 191 26.46 -3.61 9.71
N ASP A 192 27.07 -4.39 8.81
CA ASP A 192 27.87 -3.86 7.70
C ASP A 192 27.05 -2.97 6.76
N GLN A 193 25.82 -3.37 6.50
CA GLN A 193 24.87 -2.63 5.69
C GLN A 193 24.37 -1.37 6.42
N LEU A 194 24.08 -1.46 7.71
CA LEU A 194 23.67 -0.32 8.54
C LEU A 194 24.74 0.77 8.52
N VAL A 195 26.00 0.42 8.80
CA VAL A 195 27.13 1.36 8.78
C VAL A 195 27.31 1.98 7.39
N SER A 196 27.17 1.19 6.33
CA SER A 196 27.22 1.68 4.95
C SER A 196 26.12 2.69 4.66
N MET A 197 24.87 2.40 5.06
CA MET A 197 23.73 3.30 4.90
C MET A 197 23.93 4.61 5.65
N LEU A 198 24.33 4.56 6.93
CA LEU A 198 24.62 5.74 7.75
C LEU A 198 25.72 6.61 7.13
N ARG A 199 26.80 6.00 6.65
CA ARG A 199 27.91 6.72 6.01
C ARG A 199 27.50 7.38 4.70
N ARG A 200 26.79 6.65 3.82
CA ARG A 200 26.34 7.18 2.51
C ARG A 200 25.33 8.31 2.65
N SER A 201 24.46 8.22 3.64
CA SER A 201 23.47 9.26 3.93
C SER A 201 24.02 10.40 4.78
N ALA A 202 25.27 10.30 5.28
CA ALA A 202 25.92 11.29 6.13
C ALA A 202 25.08 11.68 7.36
N VAL A 203 24.50 10.68 8.02
CA VAL A 203 23.63 10.85 9.18
C VAL A 203 24.40 11.43 10.37
N ASP A 204 23.82 12.44 11.03
CA ASP A 204 24.39 13.01 12.25
C ASP A 204 23.59 12.62 13.51
N THR A 205 22.30 12.29 13.33
CA THR A 205 21.37 11.98 14.42
C THR A 205 20.69 10.65 14.14
N VAL A 206 20.65 9.74 15.11
CA VAL A 206 19.95 8.45 14.99
C VAL A 206 18.83 8.39 16.02
N ILE A 207 17.64 7.96 15.59
CA ILE A 207 16.54 7.58 16.47
C ILE A 207 16.37 6.07 16.35
N SER A 208 16.48 5.34 17.44
CA SER A 208 16.41 3.88 17.44
C SER A 208 15.78 3.31 18.69
N ALA A 209 15.20 2.11 18.56
CA ALA A 209 14.78 1.29 19.68
C ALA A 209 15.99 0.82 20.49
N THR A 210 15.85 0.76 21.81
CA THR A 210 16.88 0.24 22.72
C THR A 210 17.21 -1.22 22.43
N GLY A 211 18.49 -1.57 22.49
CA GLY A 211 18.98 -2.96 22.35
C GLY A 211 19.12 -3.48 20.91
N GLU A 212 18.56 -2.80 19.92
CA GLU A 212 18.60 -3.25 18.50
C GLU A 212 19.67 -2.52 17.66
N PHE A 213 20.18 -1.39 18.15
CA PHE A 213 21.19 -0.59 17.45
C PHE A 213 22.60 -0.86 18.00
N PRO A 214 23.53 -1.33 17.17
CA PRO A 214 24.90 -1.65 17.59
C PRO A 214 25.76 -0.37 17.71
N LEU A 215 25.51 0.41 18.75
CA LEU A 215 26.15 1.72 18.97
C LEU A 215 27.69 1.64 18.93
N ASP A 216 28.28 0.68 19.65
CA ASP A 216 29.73 0.52 19.75
C ASP A 216 30.39 0.32 18.38
N ALA A 217 29.79 -0.52 17.55
CA ALA A 217 30.31 -0.81 16.22
C ALA A 217 30.15 0.39 15.29
N VAL A 218 29.00 1.06 15.35
CA VAL A 218 28.73 2.25 14.54
C VAL A 218 29.68 3.38 14.90
N VAL A 219 29.88 3.70 16.17
CA VAL A 219 30.77 4.80 16.58
C VAL A 219 32.25 4.49 16.28
N LYS A 220 32.64 3.21 16.28
CA LYS A 220 33.98 2.79 15.81
C LYS A 220 34.12 2.99 14.30
N ALA A 221 33.12 2.60 13.51
CA ALA A 221 33.19 2.61 12.05
C ALA A 221 32.77 3.94 11.39
N TYR A 222 32.06 4.80 12.10
CA TYR A 222 31.49 6.05 11.59
C TYR A 222 31.50 7.15 12.66
N LYS A 223 32.43 8.10 12.49
CA LYS A 223 32.64 9.24 13.42
C LYS A 223 31.74 10.44 13.16
N GLY A 224 30.83 10.36 12.18
CA GLY A 224 29.91 11.46 11.85
C GLY A 224 28.69 11.55 12.77
N LEU A 225 28.42 10.50 13.56
CA LEU A 225 27.31 10.47 14.50
C LEU A 225 27.57 11.44 15.66
N ARG A 226 26.61 12.32 15.92
CA ARG A 226 26.66 13.35 16.98
C ARG A 226 25.59 13.14 18.04
N GLN A 227 24.42 12.64 17.64
CA GLN A 227 23.28 12.48 18.53
C GLN A 227 22.60 11.13 18.34
N LEU A 228 22.16 10.55 19.44
CA LEU A 228 21.38 9.32 19.49
C LEU A 228 20.19 9.51 20.43
N VAL A 229 18.99 9.26 19.91
CA VAL A 229 17.75 9.29 20.68
C VAL A 229 17.21 7.86 20.82
N TRP A 230 17.18 7.35 22.04
CA TRP A 230 16.64 6.04 22.36
C TRP A 230 15.12 6.09 22.51
N VAL A 231 14.42 5.21 21.80
CA VAL A 231 13.01 4.91 22.07
C VAL A 231 12.97 3.72 23.02
N VAL A 232 12.62 3.97 24.27
CA VAL A 232 12.57 2.96 25.33
C VAL A 232 11.18 2.34 25.38
N ASP A 233 11.10 1.02 25.47
CA ASP A 233 9.82 0.33 25.71
C ASP A 233 9.37 0.51 27.17
N GLN A 234 8.06 0.51 27.43
CA GLN A 234 7.49 0.72 28.77
C GLN A 234 8.08 -0.27 29.80
N GLY A 235 8.34 -1.51 29.38
CA GLY A 235 8.94 -2.55 30.23
C GLY A 235 10.38 -2.25 30.68
N SER A 236 11.12 -1.43 29.94
CA SER A 236 12.52 -1.07 30.22
C SER A 236 12.71 0.39 30.64
N ALA A 237 11.62 1.12 30.85
CA ALA A 237 11.64 2.53 31.26
C ALA A 237 12.25 2.76 32.65
N HIS A 238 12.41 1.71 33.46
CA HIS A 238 12.99 1.77 34.79
C HIS A 238 14.54 1.73 34.79
N MET A 239 15.16 1.47 33.64
CA MET A 239 16.63 1.49 33.50
C MET A 239 17.08 2.86 32.99
N ASP A 240 18.22 3.35 33.47
CA ASP A 240 18.80 4.61 32.98
C ASP A 240 19.56 4.33 31.67
N TRP A 241 18.95 4.75 30.56
CA TRP A 241 19.50 4.59 29.21
C TRP A 241 20.29 5.82 28.73
N ASN A 242 20.41 6.85 29.57
CA ASN A 242 21.14 8.08 29.23
C ASN A 242 22.65 7.94 29.46
N GLU A 243 23.10 6.91 30.17
CA GLU A 243 24.52 6.65 30.39
C GLU A 243 25.19 6.14 29.11
N VAL A 244 26.19 6.90 28.64
CA VAL A 244 27.03 6.50 27.51
C VAL A 244 27.93 5.32 27.95
N PRO A 245 27.96 4.19 27.22
CA PRO A 245 28.81 3.06 27.57
C PRO A 245 30.29 3.44 27.78
N GLU A 246 30.93 2.84 28.79
CA GLU A 246 32.32 3.11 29.14
C GLU A 246 33.25 2.92 27.92
N GLY A 247 34.00 3.98 27.56
CA GLY A 247 34.96 3.98 26.45
C GLY A 247 34.50 4.65 25.15
N ILE A 248 33.25 5.09 25.04
CA ILE A 248 32.74 5.80 23.84
C ILE A 248 33.05 7.32 23.90
N GLY A 249 33.30 7.87 25.10
CA GLY A 249 33.62 9.29 25.30
C GLY A 249 32.46 10.22 24.92
N GLY A 250 32.47 11.46 25.40
CA GLY A 250 31.41 12.46 25.18
C GLY A 250 31.26 12.98 23.73
N SER A 251 31.55 12.14 22.73
CA SER A 251 31.46 12.47 21.31
C SER A 251 30.05 12.35 20.73
N VAL A 252 29.18 11.55 21.36
CA VAL A 252 27.78 11.36 20.98
C VAL A 252 26.88 11.75 22.15
N SER A 253 25.97 12.70 21.91
CA SER A 253 24.90 13.03 22.85
C SER A 253 23.84 11.94 22.81
N VAL A 254 23.59 11.31 23.96
CA VAL A 254 22.56 10.27 24.12
C VAL A 254 21.42 10.85 24.93
N ALA A 255 20.19 10.69 24.45
CA ALA A 255 18.98 11.08 25.15
C ALA A 255 17.89 10.03 24.94
N THR A 256 16.94 9.93 25.85
CA THR A 256 15.77 9.07 25.71
C THR A 256 14.55 9.88 25.25
N TRP A 257 13.79 9.35 24.29
CA TRP A 257 12.57 9.95 23.74
C TRP A 257 11.58 10.35 24.83
N GLN A 258 11.34 9.44 25.78
CA GLN A 258 10.43 9.67 26.90
C GLN A 258 10.88 10.81 27.81
N ASP A 259 12.20 10.95 28.04
CA ASP A 259 12.75 12.00 28.90
C ASP A 259 12.59 13.38 28.22
N ILE A 260 12.89 13.48 26.92
CA ILE A 260 12.69 14.72 26.14
C ILE A 260 11.22 15.20 26.24
N VAL A 261 10.26 14.27 26.19
CA VAL A 261 8.83 14.58 26.24
C VAL A 261 8.36 14.89 27.66
N ARG A 262 8.88 14.17 28.66
CA ARG A 262 8.50 14.32 30.08
C ARG A 262 9.05 15.59 30.70
N ASP A 263 10.30 15.94 30.39
CA ASP A 263 11.01 17.05 31.02
C ASP A 263 10.56 18.41 30.45
N ALA A 264 9.92 18.42 29.29
CA ALA A 264 9.31 19.61 28.72
C ALA A 264 8.03 20.02 29.48
N PRO A 265 7.74 21.34 29.63
CA PRO A 265 6.51 21.83 30.25
C PRO A 265 5.25 21.19 29.63
N ALA A 266 4.20 21.01 30.45
CA ALA A 266 2.98 20.30 30.02
C ALA A 266 2.30 20.92 28.79
N ASP A 267 2.36 22.25 28.66
CA ASP A 267 1.76 23.02 27.57
C ASP A 267 2.69 23.18 26.35
N ALA A 268 3.97 22.84 26.49
CA ALA A 268 4.95 22.99 25.42
C ALA A 268 4.65 22.02 24.27
N GLY A 269 4.86 22.48 23.03
CA GLY A 269 4.75 21.65 21.83
C GLY A 269 3.31 21.26 21.43
N ARG A 270 2.26 21.68 22.13
CA ARG A 270 0.87 21.34 21.76
C ARG A 270 0.33 22.11 20.55
N VAL A 271 1.02 23.17 20.13
CA VAL A 271 0.58 24.03 19.03
C VAL A 271 0.73 23.29 17.71
N LEU A 272 -0.37 23.12 16.99
CA LEU A 272 -0.33 22.69 15.61
C LEU A 272 0.28 23.80 14.77
N GLN A 273 1.42 23.54 14.11
CA GLN A 273 2.10 24.53 13.29
C GLN A 273 1.13 25.12 12.23
N ALA A 274 1.22 26.43 12.01
CA ALA A 274 0.37 27.12 11.04
C ALA A 274 0.53 26.51 9.64
N ALA A 275 -0.52 26.55 8.82
CA ALA A 275 -0.39 26.12 7.43
C ALA A 275 0.65 27.01 6.76
N PRO A 276 1.62 26.45 6.02
CA PRO A 276 2.49 27.28 5.21
C PRO A 276 1.62 28.17 4.32
N ALA A 277 1.99 29.45 4.22
CA ALA A 277 1.29 30.40 3.35
C ALA A 277 1.25 29.85 1.91
N ALA A 278 0.25 30.25 1.13
CA ALA A 278 0.11 29.78 -0.25
C ALA A 278 1.36 30.04 -1.12
N ASP A 279 2.13 31.07 -0.77
CA ASP A 279 3.38 31.49 -1.42
C ASP A 279 4.64 31.15 -0.60
N ALA A 280 4.51 30.42 0.50
CA ALA A 280 5.68 30.00 1.27
C ALA A 280 6.43 28.92 0.49
N ASP A 281 7.72 29.13 0.27
CA ASP A 281 8.58 28.16 -0.38
C ASP A 281 8.42 26.77 0.25
N VAL A 282 7.92 25.83 -0.55
CA VAL A 282 7.94 24.38 -0.23
C VAL A 282 9.37 23.92 0.13
N SER A 283 10.38 24.70 -0.29
CA SER A 283 11.81 24.56 0.03
C SER A 283 12.17 24.56 1.52
N ALA A 284 11.27 24.95 2.43
CA ALA A 284 11.57 24.95 3.87
C ALA A 284 11.38 23.59 4.57
N ALA A 285 10.64 22.67 3.95
CA ALA A 285 10.39 21.35 4.52
C ALA A 285 11.44 20.34 4.04
N GLY A 286 11.96 19.52 4.96
CA GLY A 286 13.05 18.62 4.67
C GLY A 286 12.69 17.48 3.71
N ASP A 287 13.70 17.04 2.95
CA ASP A 287 13.60 15.87 2.08
C ASP A 287 13.48 14.57 2.90
N LEU A 288 12.98 13.52 2.25
CA LEU A 288 12.98 12.15 2.74
C LEU A 288 13.99 11.33 1.96
N VAL A 289 14.88 10.63 2.64
CA VAL A 289 15.79 9.65 2.06
C VAL A 289 15.31 8.25 2.43
N THR A 290 15.27 7.36 1.46
CA THR A 290 14.99 5.93 1.67
C THR A 290 16.08 5.08 1.04
N PHE A 291 16.15 3.82 1.48
CA PHE A 291 17.04 2.82 0.90
C PHE A 291 16.23 1.71 0.23
N TRP A 292 16.42 1.57 -1.08
CA TRP A 292 15.88 0.46 -1.84
C TRP A 292 16.87 -0.70 -1.85
N GLN A 293 16.39 -1.89 -1.50
CA GLN A 293 17.17 -3.11 -1.52
C GLN A 293 16.75 -3.93 -2.74
N SER A 294 17.64 -4.03 -3.72
CA SER A 294 17.44 -4.78 -4.96
C SER A 294 18.43 -5.94 -5.08
N GLY A 295 18.21 -6.82 -6.08
CA GLY A 295 19.08 -7.96 -6.35
C GLY A 295 18.69 -9.24 -5.60
N LYS A 296 19.62 -10.21 -5.62
CA LYS A 296 19.44 -11.56 -5.07
C LYS A 296 19.64 -11.60 -3.55
N PRO A 297 19.02 -12.54 -2.83
CA PRO A 297 19.40 -12.85 -1.46
C PRO A 297 20.92 -13.09 -1.37
N GLY A 298 21.64 -12.25 -0.63
CA GLY A 298 23.11 -12.31 -0.45
C GLY A 298 23.95 -11.36 -1.31
N ALA A 299 23.41 -10.84 -2.43
CA ALA A 299 24.06 -9.83 -3.28
C ALA A 299 23.17 -8.58 -3.38
N VAL A 300 22.77 -8.07 -2.21
CA VAL A 300 21.81 -6.96 -2.10
C VAL A 300 22.48 -5.67 -2.56
N GLN A 301 21.98 -5.11 -3.66
CA GLN A 301 22.34 -3.77 -4.08
C GLN A 301 21.48 -2.78 -3.31
N GLN A 302 22.11 -1.69 -2.85
CA GLN A 302 21.45 -0.66 -2.05
C GLN A 302 21.42 0.63 -2.84
N GLU A 303 20.24 1.03 -3.29
CA GLU A 303 20.04 2.32 -3.92
C GLU A 303 19.51 3.32 -2.89
N MET A 304 20.21 4.44 -2.73
CA MET A 304 19.79 5.54 -1.88
C MET A 304 18.99 6.51 -2.74
N VAL A 305 17.75 6.78 -2.35
CA VAL A 305 16.85 7.65 -3.10
C VAL A 305 16.41 8.80 -2.21
N ARG A 306 16.40 10.01 -2.78
CA ARG A 306 15.92 11.23 -2.12
C ARG A 306 14.61 11.67 -2.74
N PHE A 307 13.60 11.86 -1.92
CA PHE A 307 12.28 12.36 -2.26
C PHE A 307 12.06 13.72 -1.64
N THR A 308 11.55 14.64 -2.46
CA THR A 308 11.03 15.92 -1.96
C THR A 308 9.64 15.70 -1.37
N GLN A 309 9.17 16.66 -0.57
CA GLN A 309 7.78 16.68 -0.08
C GLN A 309 6.76 16.63 -1.23
N ALA A 310 7.03 17.34 -2.32
CA ALA A 310 6.18 17.32 -3.52
C ALA A 310 6.08 15.91 -4.12
N ASN A 311 7.17 15.13 -4.11
CA ASN A 311 7.12 13.75 -4.59
C ASN A 311 6.18 12.89 -3.73
N LEU A 312 6.27 13.01 -2.40
CA LEU A 312 5.45 12.25 -1.47
C LEU A 312 3.97 12.58 -1.63
N VAL A 313 3.64 13.88 -1.65
CA VAL A 313 2.27 14.37 -1.77
C VAL A 313 1.65 13.98 -3.11
N ALA A 314 2.40 14.07 -4.21
CA ALA A 314 1.96 13.56 -5.51
C ALA A 314 1.69 12.05 -5.48
N GLY A 315 2.53 11.28 -4.77
CA GLY A 315 2.31 9.84 -4.54
C GLY A 315 1.01 9.56 -3.79
N ILE A 316 0.78 10.28 -2.68
CA ILE A 316 -0.45 10.17 -1.87
C ILE A 316 -1.67 10.52 -2.71
N ALA A 317 -1.62 11.62 -3.45
CA ALA A 317 -2.71 12.05 -4.32
C ALA A 317 -3.01 11.02 -5.42
N GLY A 318 -1.97 10.44 -6.02
CA GLY A 318 -2.07 9.35 -6.97
C GLY A 318 -2.80 8.13 -6.39
N GLN A 319 -2.46 7.76 -5.15
CA GLN A 319 -3.06 6.62 -4.45
C GLN A 319 -4.53 6.86 -4.08
N LEU A 320 -4.86 8.05 -3.57
CA LEU A 320 -6.23 8.43 -3.24
C LEU A 320 -7.15 8.45 -4.46
N ALA A 321 -6.62 8.86 -5.62
CA ALA A 321 -7.37 8.91 -6.87
C ALA A 321 -7.63 7.51 -7.45
N ALA A 322 -6.71 6.56 -7.27
CA ALA A 322 -6.76 5.24 -7.88
C ALA A 322 -7.92 4.35 -7.38
N ILE A 323 -8.43 4.61 -6.18
CA ILE A 323 -9.55 3.86 -5.62
C ILE A 323 -10.88 4.53 -5.98
N PRO A 324 -11.87 3.77 -6.49
CA PRO A 324 -13.20 4.29 -6.80
C PRO A 324 -13.85 4.95 -5.59
N THR A 325 -14.61 6.03 -5.80
CA THR A 325 -15.16 6.88 -4.73
C THR A 325 -15.90 6.11 -3.64
N LYS A 326 -16.67 5.07 -4.00
CA LYS A 326 -17.43 4.23 -3.06
C LYS A 326 -16.57 3.31 -2.19
N ALA A 327 -15.33 3.06 -2.59
CA ALA A 327 -14.41 2.13 -1.96
C ALA A 327 -13.19 2.81 -1.33
N ARG A 328 -13.12 4.15 -1.39
CA ARG A 328 -12.04 4.94 -0.80
C ARG A 328 -11.89 4.67 0.68
N LEU A 329 -10.71 5.00 1.21
CA LEU A 329 -10.48 4.99 2.64
C LEU A 329 -11.33 6.08 3.29
N THR A 330 -11.90 5.76 4.45
CA THR A 330 -12.75 6.64 5.24
C THR A 330 -12.43 6.47 6.72
N ASN A 331 -13.04 7.30 7.56
CA ASN A 331 -12.97 7.17 9.02
C ASN A 331 -13.57 5.88 9.59
N ALA A 332 -14.34 5.13 8.81
CA ALA A 332 -14.86 3.82 9.21
C ALA A 332 -13.80 2.71 9.08
N ASP A 333 -12.69 2.97 8.38
CA ASP A 333 -11.65 1.98 8.15
C ASP A 333 -10.64 1.93 9.28
N LEU A 334 -10.29 0.72 9.68
CA LEU A 334 -9.07 0.40 10.42
C LEU A 334 -8.01 -0.12 9.45
N PHE A 335 -6.91 0.62 9.33
CA PHE A 335 -5.78 0.38 8.44
C PHE A 335 -4.59 -0.16 9.24
N LEU A 336 -3.98 -1.26 8.76
CA LEU A 336 -2.80 -1.87 9.37
C LEU A 336 -1.71 -2.10 8.31
N PRO A 337 -0.58 -1.37 8.36
CA PRO A 337 0.59 -1.66 7.55
C PRO A 337 1.39 -2.81 8.17
N THR A 338 1.23 -4.02 7.63
CA THR A 338 2.03 -5.19 8.04
C THR A 338 3.38 -5.24 7.32
N SER A 339 3.51 -4.55 6.20
CA SER A 339 4.80 -4.24 5.56
C SER A 339 5.54 -3.11 6.29
N ALA A 340 6.85 -3.02 6.13
CA ALA A 340 7.66 -1.99 6.80
C ALA A 340 7.35 -0.58 6.27
N LEU A 341 7.18 0.40 7.16
CA LEU A 341 6.99 1.82 6.82
C LEU A 341 8.23 2.48 6.20
N THR A 342 9.37 1.79 6.20
CA THR A 342 10.59 2.22 5.50
C THR A 342 10.53 1.95 4.00
N ASP A 343 9.60 1.09 3.55
CA ASP A 343 9.26 0.96 2.14
C ASP A 343 8.38 2.13 1.68
N ILE A 344 8.81 2.79 0.60
CA ILE A 344 8.19 4.03 0.14
C ILE A 344 6.74 3.85 -0.32
N ASN A 345 6.40 2.69 -0.92
CA ASN A 345 5.03 2.42 -1.32
C ASN A 345 4.14 2.25 -0.08
N THR A 346 4.56 1.37 0.84
CA THR A 346 3.86 1.16 2.11
C THR A 346 3.66 2.45 2.90
N LEU A 347 4.69 3.31 2.95
CA LEU A 347 4.62 4.62 3.58
C LEU A 347 3.57 5.51 2.92
N VAL A 348 3.57 5.63 1.59
CA VAL A 348 2.62 6.45 0.83
C VAL A 348 1.18 5.99 1.02
N VAL A 349 0.94 4.67 1.02
CA VAL A 349 -0.40 4.11 1.28
C VAL A 349 -0.84 4.40 2.73
N THR A 350 0.08 4.33 3.69
CA THR A 350 -0.20 4.66 5.10
C THR A 350 -0.52 6.15 5.26
N LEU A 351 0.24 7.03 4.61
CA LEU A 351 -0.01 8.48 4.61
C LEU A 351 -1.35 8.81 3.92
N ALA A 352 -1.73 8.07 2.88
CA ALA A 352 -3.05 8.18 2.25
C ALA A 352 -4.19 7.75 3.20
N ALA A 353 -3.97 6.71 4.02
CA ALA A 353 -4.93 6.31 5.06
C ALA A 353 -5.09 7.40 6.12
N LEU A 354 -3.99 7.97 6.61
CA LEU A 354 -4.00 9.10 7.55
C LEU A 354 -4.72 10.32 6.97
N TYR A 355 -4.41 10.69 5.72
CA TYR A 355 -5.09 11.81 5.05
C TYR A 355 -6.60 11.59 4.87
N SER A 356 -7.01 10.33 4.72
CA SER A 356 -8.42 9.92 4.62
C SER A 356 -9.14 9.84 5.98
N ASN A 357 -8.45 10.19 7.08
CA ASN A 357 -8.91 10.04 8.46
C ASN A 357 -9.27 8.60 8.85
N ALA A 358 -8.70 7.60 8.18
CA ALA A 358 -8.82 6.21 8.63
C ALA A 358 -8.10 6.03 9.97
N SER A 359 -8.58 5.09 10.79
CA SER A 359 -7.87 4.69 11.99
C SER A 359 -6.64 3.87 11.58
N VAL A 360 -5.47 4.16 12.14
CA VAL A 360 -4.22 3.46 11.80
C VAL A 360 -3.74 2.72 13.04
N ALA A 361 -3.58 1.40 12.91
CA ALA A 361 -2.94 0.56 13.91
C ALA A 361 -1.53 0.20 13.46
N LEU A 362 -0.57 0.27 14.38
CA LEU A 362 0.83 -0.08 14.15
C LEU A 362 1.25 -1.22 15.07
N ASN A 363 2.10 -2.10 14.57
CA ASN A 363 2.68 -3.20 15.31
C ASN A 363 4.19 -3.29 15.02
N SER A 364 4.99 -3.68 16.00
CA SER A 364 6.44 -3.84 15.79
C SER A 364 6.77 -5.09 14.97
N ALA A 365 5.86 -6.06 14.92
CA ALA A 365 5.91 -7.22 14.05
C ALA A 365 5.46 -6.85 12.62
N ALA A 366 6.27 -6.07 11.92
CA ALA A 366 6.05 -5.64 10.53
C ALA A 366 7.26 -5.93 9.63
N GLY A 367 7.03 -5.96 8.31
CA GLY A 367 8.03 -6.21 7.28
C GLY A 367 8.63 -7.61 7.36
N SER A 368 9.96 -7.69 7.32
CA SER A 368 10.72 -8.95 7.34
C SER A 368 10.50 -9.79 8.61
N ARG A 369 9.95 -9.20 9.68
CA ARG A 369 9.61 -9.91 10.93
C ARG A 369 8.25 -10.62 10.87
N VAL A 370 7.43 -10.36 9.85
CA VAL A 370 6.12 -11.01 9.68
C VAL A 370 6.27 -12.36 9.01
N SER A 371 6.12 -13.44 9.78
CA SER A 371 6.00 -14.79 9.25
C SER A 371 4.55 -15.22 9.01
N ASP A 372 3.60 -14.59 9.71
CA ASP A 372 2.17 -14.91 9.64
C ASP A 372 1.30 -13.66 9.82
N LEU A 373 0.42 -13.43 8.84
CA LEU A 373 -0.53 -12.32 8.87
C LEU A 373 -1.53 -12.46 10.01
N ALA A 374 -1.92 -13.69 10.36
CA ALA A 374 -2.82 -13.93 11.49
C ALA A 374 -2.21 -13.41 12.81
N LEU A 375 -0.90 -13.59 13.00
CA LEU A 375 -0.17 -13.05 14.15
C LEU A 375 -0.10 -11.52 14.12
N ALA A 376 0.22 -10.94 12.97
CA ALA A 376 0.29 -9.49 12.80
C ALA A 376 -1.05 -8.78 13.09
N THR A 377 -2.16 -9.47 12.84
CA THR A 377 -3.52 -8.95 13.10
C THR A 377 -4.06 -9.27 14.49
N GLN A 378 -3.32 -9.95 15.38
CA GLN A 378 -3.83 -10.27 16.71
C GLN A 378 -4.23 -9.02 17.49
N GLY A 379 -5.36 -9.07 18.21
CA GLY A 379 -5.86 -7.97 19.03
C GLY A 379 -6.70 -6.91 18.30
N ILE A 380 -6.66 -6.86 16.97
CA ILE A 380 -7.42 -5.88 16.17
C ILE A 380 -8.13 -6.53 14.98
N ALA A 381 -9.15 -5.90 14.43
CA ALA A 381 -9.89 -6.38 13.25
C ALA A 381 -9.71 -5.41 12.07
N PRO A 382 -8.58 -5.45 11.34
CA PRO A 382 -8.32 -4.49 10.29
C PRO A 382 -9.30 -4.66 9.12
N THR A 383 -9.80 -3.54 8.61
CA THR A 383 -10.60 -3.47 7.38
C THR A 383 -9.73 -3.37 6.13
N VAL A 384 -8.53 -2.81 6.28
CA VAL A 384 -7.56 -2.62 5.20
C VAL A 384 -6.17 -2.97 5.70
N ILE A 385 -5.41 -3.72 4.92
CA ILE A 385 -4.01 -4.05 5.24
C ILE A 385 -3.08 -3.76 4.07
N VAL A 386 -1.81 -3.50 4.38
CA VAL A 386 -0.70 -3.57 3.41
C VAL A 386 0.17 -4.76 3.78
N ALA A 387 0.40 -5.66 2.85
CA ALA A 387 1.16 -6.88 3.08
C ALA A 387 2.14 -7.20 1.94
N ASP A 388 3.31 -7.74 2.30
CA ASP A 388 4.32 -8.17 1.35
C ASP A 388 3.87 -9.41 0.58
N THR A 389 4.27 -9.53 -0.68
CA THR A 389 3.89 -10.65 -1.55
C THR A 389 4.34 -12.01 -0.99
N ALA A 390 5.51 -12.06 -0.34
CA ALA A 390 6.04 -13.26 0.31
C ALA A 390 5.13 -13.76 1.45
N VAL A 391 4.58 -12.85 2.25
CA VAL A 391 3.64 -13.17 3.34
C VAL A 391 2.31 -13.66 2.76
N LEU A 392 1.84 -13.07 1.67
CA LEU A 392 0.63 -13.51 1.01
C LEU A 392 0.77 -14.89 0.36
N LEU A 393 1.94 -15.25 -0.17
CA LEU A 393 2.19 -16.61 -0.68
C LEU A 393 2.26 -17.67 0.42
N SER A 394 2.91 -17.36 1.54
CA SER A 394 2.94 -18.27 2.69
C SER A 394 1.54 -18.50 3.25
N LEU A 395 0.73 -17.43 3.28
CA LEU A 395 -0.68 -17.48 3.65
C LEU A 395 -1.50 -18.34 2.66
N HIS A 396 -1.33 -18.13 1.35
CA HIS A 396 -2.00 -18.90 0.30
C HIS A 396 -1.71 -20.39 0.42
N SER A 397 -0.43 -20.78 0.47
CA SER A 397 -0.03 -22.19 0.55
C SER A 397 -0.60 -22.90 1.79
N ARG A 398 -0.60 -22.23 2.95
CA ARG A 398 -1.15 -22.76 4.19
C ARG A 398 -2.67 -22.91 4.15
N ALA A 399 -3.37 -21.92 3.59
CA ALA A 399 -4.82 -21.95 3.48
C ALA A 399 -5.29 -23.00 2.45
N MET A 400 -4.61 -23.10 1.31
CA MET A 400 -4.91 -24.11 0.30
C MET A 400 -4.69 -25.53 0.82
N ALA A 401 -3.68 -25.75 1.67
CA ALA A 401 -3.46 -27.05 2.34
C ALA A 401 -4.58 -27.45 3.31
N ARG A 402 -5.41 -26.50 3.78
CA ARG A 402 -6.55 -26.73 4.69
C ARG A 402 -7.89 -26.91 3.98
N LEU A 403 -7.91 -26.86 2.64
CA LEU A 403 -9.13 -27.13 1.87
C LEU A 403 -9.53 -28.61 1.98
N PRO A 404 -10.74 -28.93 2.45
CA PRO A 404 -11.19 -30.31 2.57
C PRO A 404 -11.62 -30.87 1.20
N ALA A 405 -11.26 -32.12 0.93
CA ALA A 405 -11.70 -32.84 -0.27
C ALA A 405 -13.06 -33.52 -0.03
N PRO A 406 -13.97 -33.65 -1.02
CA PRO A 406 -14.07 -33.00 -2.33
C PRO A 406 -14.99 -31.76 -2.35
N LEU A 407 -15.87 -31.60 -1.34
CA LEU A 407 -16.87 -30.53 -1.31
C LEU A 407 -16.26 -29.14 -1.10
N GLY A 408 -15.17 -29.03 -0.33
CA GLY A 408 -14.45 -27.77 -0.14
C GLY A 408 -13.80 -27.29 -1.44
N THR A 409 -13.18 -28.20 -2.19
CA THR A 409 -12.61 -27.91 -3.51
C THR A 409 -13.67 -27.47 -4.52
N LEU A 410 -14.84 -28.13 -4.51
CA LEU A 410 -15.98 -27.73 -5.33
C LEU A 410 -16.52 -26.34 -4.92
N ALA A 411 -16.62 -26.07 -3.62
CA ALA A 411 -17.04 -24.76 -3.13
C ALA A 411 -16.07 -23.65 -3.57
N HIS A 412 -14.76 -23.91 -3.50
CA HIS A 412 -13.73 -22.98 -3.95
C HIS A 412 -13.79 -22.75 -5.47
N SER A 413 -13.97 -23.81 -6.26
CA SER A 413 -14.04 -23.71 -7.72
C SER A 413 -15.28 -22.94 -8.20
N LEU A 414 -16.42 -23.07 -7.51
CA LEU A 414 -17.62 -22.28 -7.77
C LEU A 414 -17.39 -20.79 -7.49
N SER A 415 -16.75 -20.45 -6.36
CA SER A 415 -16.37 -19.06 -6.04
C SER A 415 -15.40 -18.51 -7.07
N LYS A 416 -14.41 -19.30 -7.48
CA LYS A 416 -13.44 -18.91 -8.52
C LYS A 416 -14.08 -18.62 -9.86
N ARG A 417 -15.02 -19.47 -10.30
CA ARG A 417 -15.77 -19.25 -11.54
C ARG A 417 -16.58 -17.95 -11.49
N LYS A 418 -17.26 -17.70 -10.37
CA LYS A 418 -18.06 -16.47 -10.19
C LYS A 418 -17.17 -15.21 -10.18
N LEU A 419 -16.01 -15.29 -9.53
CA LEU A 419 -15.06 -14.17 -9.46
C LEU A 419 -14.45 -13.85 -10.83
N VAL A 420 -13.92 -14.86 -11.53
CA VAL A 420 -13.17 -14.65 -12.79
C VAL A 420 -14.08 -14.49 -13.99
N ASN A 421 -15.13 -15.31 -14.13
CA ASN A 421 -15.95 -15.33 -15.33
C ASN A 421 -17.15 -14.37 -15.25
N GLU A 422 -17.73 -14.21 -14.05
CA GLU A 422 -18.88 -13.33 -13.86
C GLU A 422 -18.47 -11.95 -13.32
N GLY A 423 -17.21 -11.76 -12.90
CA GLY A 423 -16.71 -10.48 -12.39
C GLY A 423 -17.31 -10.08 -11.05
N ILE A 424 -17.77 -11.06 -10.25
CA ILE A 424 -18.48 -10.82 -8.99
C ILE A 424 -17.72 -11.42 -7.83
N MET A 425 -17.38 -10.58 -6.86
CA MET A 425 -16.78 -11.05 -5.62
C MET A 425 -17.84 -11.53 -4.63
N ALA A 426 -18.20 -12.81 -4.74
CA ALA A 426 -19.12 -13.46 -3.82
C ALA A 426 -18.39 -13.92 -2.54
N THR A 427 -18.81 -13.40 -1.39
CA THR A 427 -18.27 -13.78 -0.07
C THR A 427 -18.77 -15.15 0.41
N ALA A 428 -19.87 -15.64 -0.16
CA ALA A 428 -20.46 -16.94 0.15
C ALA A 428 -21.13 -17.57 -1.07
N ASN A 429 -21.25 -18.90 -1.03
CA ASN A 429 -22.04 -19.72 -1.94
C ASN A 429 -22.71 -20.86 -1.14
N VAL A 430 -23.57 -21.65 -1.78
CA VAL A 430 -24.36 -22.72 -1.12
C VAL A 430 -23.45 -23.77 -0.45
N LEU A 431 -22.23 -23.97 -0.97
CA LEU A 431 -21.26 -24.92 -0.43
C LEU A 431 -20.18 -24.26 0.44
N SER A 432 -20.29 -22.95 0.73
CA SER A 432 -19.21 -22.20 1.40
C SER A 432 -18.90 -22.70 2.82
N ALA A 433 -19.87 -23.33 3.49
CA ALA A 433 -19.66 -24.03 4.75
C ALA A 433 -18.59 -25.13 4.65
N PHE A 434 -18.51 -25.83 3.51
CA PHE A 434 -17.51 -26.88 3.28
C PHE A 434 -16.11 -26.33 3.00
N ALA A 435 -15.97 -25.03 2.70
CA ALA A 435 -14.66 -24.38 2.57
C ALA A 435 -14.31 -23.48 3.78
N ALA A 436 -15.11 -23.53 4.85
CA ALA A 436 -14.96 -22.63 5.99
C ALA A 436 -13.61 -22.79 6.72
N THR A 437 -13.03 -24.00 6.74
CA THR A 437 -11.73 -24.27 7.37
C THR A 437 -10.54 -23.65 6.64
N ALA A 438 -10.71 -23.35 5.34
CA ALA A 438 -9.70 -22.69 4.52
C ALA A 438 -9.86 -21.16 4.54
N LYS A 439 -11.03 -20.64 4.93
CA LYS A 439 -11.24 -19.19 5.10
C LYS A 439 -10.36 -18.69 6.23
N LEU A 440 -9.70 -17.56 5.97
CA LEU A 440 -8.79 -16.96 6.92
C LEU A 440 -9.54 -15.91 7.75
N VAL A 441 -9.52 -16.10 9.07
CA VAL A 441 -9.97 -15.08 10.01
C VAL A 441 -8.74 -14.25 10.37
N LEU A 442 -8.67 -13.05 9.80
CA LEU A 442 -7.65 -12.07 10.11
C LEU A 442 -8.21 -11.13 11.17
N GLY A 443 -7.53 -11.08 12.32
CA GLY A 443 -7.92 -10.24 13.44
C GLY A 443 -8.99 -10.79 14.37
N THR A 444 -9.48 -9.92 15.25
CA THR A 444 -10.60 -10.22 16.16
C THR A 444 -11.93 -10.28 15.39
N THR A 445 -12.81 -11.21 15.77
CA THR A 445 -14.08 -11.40 15.09
C THR A 445 -15.12 -10.35 15.49
N PRO A 446 -16.02 -9.94 14.57
CA PRO A 446 -16.13 -10.39 13.18
C PRO A 446 -15.16 -9.65 12.24
N GLY A 447 -14.33 -10.39 11.50
CA GLY A 447 -13.36 -9.81 10.56
C GLY A 447 -14.05 -9.04 9.43
N GLN A 448 -13.63 -7.79 9.21
CA GLN A 448 -14.20 -6.87 8.21
C GLN A 448 -13.22 -6.53 7.09
N LEU A 449 -12.21 -7.38 6.85
CA LEU A 449 -11.19 -7.12 5.84
C LEU A 449 -11.84 -7.01 4.46
N ARG A 450 -11.75 -5.82 3.86
CA ARG A 450 -12.33 -5.52 2.55
C ARG A 450 -11.28 -5.28 1.46
N LEU A 451 -10.06 -4.89 1.85
CA LEU A 451 -9.00 -4.49 0.93
C LEU A 451 -7.61 -4.87 1.44
N ILE A 452 -6.81 -5.44 0.55
CA ILE A 452 -5.40 -5.74 0.74
C ILE A 452 -4.62 -4.99 -0.34
N TYR A 453 -3.66 -4.18 0.08
CA TYR A 453 -2.63 -3.64 -0.80
C TYR A 453 -1.41 -4.54 -0.75
N THR A 454 -0.87 -4.85 -1.92
CA THR A 454 0.41 -5.55 -2.03
C THR A 454 1.15 -5.06 -3.26
N ALA A 455 2.47 -5.06 -3.20
CA ALA A 455 3.29 -4.52 -4.26
C ALA A 455 4.47 -5.44 -4.57
N ASP A 456 4.71 -5.65 -5.85
CA ASP A 456 5.96 -6.21 -6.32
C ASP A 456 7.02 -5.12 -6.43
N ARG A 457 8.27 -5.47 -6.12
CA ARG A 457 9.38 -4.53 -6.03
C ARG A 457 10.26 -4.66 -7.27
N ALA A 458 10.22 -3.65 -8.14
CA ALA A 458 11.04 -3.60 -9.35
C ALA A 458 12.53 -3.81 -9.02
N GLY A 459 13.16 -4.74 -9.74
CA GLY A 459 14.58 -5.08 -9.60
C GLY A 459 14.92 -5.91 -8.35
N SER A 460 13.94 -6.23 -7.48
CA SER A 460 14.16 -7.11 -6.34
C SER A 460 13.83 -8.55 -6.71
N GLN A 461 14.78 -9.47 -6.48
CA GLN A 461 14.52 -10.91 -6.54
C GLN A 461 14.25 -11.49 -5.13
N GLN A 462 14.12 -10.61 -4.12
CA GLN A 462 13.86 -11.01 -2.74
C GLN A 462 12.38 -11.31 -2.51
N THR A 463 11.49 -10.63 -3.25
CA THR A 463 10.05 -10.81 -3.16
C THR A 463 9.56 -11.55 -4.41
N PRO A 464 9.00 -12.76 -4.28
CA PRO A 464 8.34 -13.43 -5.40
C PRO A 464 7.09 -12.64 -5.84
N GLY A 465 6.85 -12.57 -7.16
CA GLY A 465 5.61 -12.02 -7.71
C GLY A 465 4.40 -12.91 -7.42
N LEU A 466 3.20 -12.32 -7.49
CA LEU A 466 1.94 -13.04 -7.29
C LEU A 466 1.30 -13.36 -8.63
N SER A 467 1.09 -14.65 -8.91
CA SER A 467 0.39 -15.05 -10.13
C SER A 467 -1.10 -14.69 -10.06
N PRO A 468 -1.78 -14.49 -11.20
CA PRO A 468 -3.22 -14.24 -11.27
C PRO A 468 -4.05 -15.31 -10.55
N ALA A 469 -3.62 -16.58 -10.62
CA ALA A 469 -4.27 -17.68 -9.93
C ALA A 469 -4.17 -17.52 -8.40
N VAL A 470 -3.00 -17.17 -7.87
CA VAL A 470 -2.79 -16.91 -6.44
C VAL A 470 -3.60 -15.70 -5.97
N LEU A 471 -3.62 -14.61 -6.74
CA LEU A 471 -4.42 -13.42 -6.43
C LEU A 471 -5.92 -13.77 -6.35
N THR A 472 -6.40 -14.58 -7.28
CA THR A 472 -7.79 -15.05 -7.30
C THR A 472 -8.11 -15.89 -6.07
N ASP A 473 -7.26 -16.86 -5.73
CA ASP A 473 -7.46 -17.71 -4.56
C ASP A 473 -7.43 -16.89 -3.27
N LEU A 474 -6.46 -15.97 -3.13
CA LEU A 474 -6.35 -15.09 -1.96
C LEU A 474 -7.59 -14.21 -1.78
N ARG A 475 -8.17 -13.66 -2.85
CA ARG A 475 -9.43 -12.89 -2.79
C ARG A 475 -10.57 -13.73 -2.21
N ILE A 476 -10.66 -15.00 -2.58
CA ILE A 476 -11.68 -15.94 -2.10
C ILE A 476 -11.42 -16.34 -0.64
N LEU A 477 -10.18 -16.67 -0.31
CA LEU A 477 -9.77 -17.18 1.01
C LEU A 477 -9.86 -16.11 2.10
N THR A 478 -9.52 -14.87 1.77
CA THR A 478 -9.58 -13.71 2.69
C THR A 478 -10.94 -13.02 2.67
N GLY A 479 -11.72 -13.18 1.60
CA GLY A 479 -12.94 -12.41 1.39
C GLY A 479 -12.69 -10.92 1.12
N ALA A 480 -11.44 -10.53 0.82
CA ALA A 480 -11.02 -9.15 0.59
C ALA A 480 -10.55 -8.92 -0.86
N ARG A 481 -10.76 -7.70 -1.37
CA ARG A 481 -10.21 -7.31 -2.68
C ARG A 481 -8.71 -7.09 -2.55
N ILE A 482 -7.98 -7.34 -3.63
CA ILE A 482 -6.52 -7.19 -3.65
C ILE A 482 -6.16 -6.23 -4.77
N VAL A 483 -5.49 -5.13 -4.39
CA VAL A 483 -4.83 -4.21 -5.30
C VAL A 483 -3.36 -4.61 -5.36
N TYR A 484 -2.94 -5.10 -6.54
CA TYR A 484 -1.57 -5.50 -6.80
C TYR A 484 -0.85 -4.39 -7.59
N ALA A 485 0.26 -3.92 -7.04
CA ALA A 485 1.01 -2.78 -7.57
C ALA A 485 2.43 -3.15 -7.99
N LEU A 486 2.99 -2.37 -8.91
CA LEU A 486 4.43 -2.34 -9.17
C LEU A 486 5.03 -1.13 -8.42
N ALA A 487 5.91 -1.39 -7.46
CA ALA A 487 6.68 -0.37 -6.75
C ALA A 487 8.11 -0.29 -7.30
N ALA A 488 8.70 0.89 -7.23
CA ALA A 488 10.09 1.09 -7.66
C ALA A 488 10.83 2.10 -6.79
N ALA A 489 12.16 1.96 -6.75
CA ALA A 489 13.05 2.75 -5.88
C ALA A 489 12.81 4.27 -5.97
N LYS A 490 12.66 4.80 -7.20
CA LYS A 490 12.56 6.23 -7.48
C LYS A 490 11.15 6.78 -7.54
N VAL A 491 10.12 5.99 -7.18
CA VAL A 491 8.72 6.41 -7.27
C VAL A 491 8.10 6.43 -5.88
N ALA A 492 7.57 7.59 -5.49
CA ALA A 492 6.79 7.70 -4.26
C ALA A 492 5.39 7.11 -4.49
N GLY A 493 5.20 5.86 -4.04
CA GLY A 493 3.95 5.11 -4.21
C GLY A 493 4.09 4.00 -5.27
N ALA A 494 3.00 3.73 -5.99
CA ALA A 494 2.97 2.74 -7.06
C ALA A 494 3.22 3.37 -8.44
N VAL A 495 3.99 2.67 -9.27
CA VAL A 495 4.15 2.97 -10.71
C VAL A 495 2.83 2.71 -11.43
N ALA A 496 2.31 1.50 -11.26
CA ALA A 496 1.04 1.02 -11.76
C ALA A 496 0.37 0.16 -10.68
N GLN A 497 -0.96 0.14 -10.64
CA GLN A 497 -1.71 -0.77 -9.78
C GLN A 497 -3.01 -1.26 -10.44
N THR A 498 -3.38 -2.50 -10.13
CA THR A 498 -4.63 -3.12 -10.65
C THR A 498 -5.84 -2.32 -10.20
N ALA A 499 -6.82 -2.13 -11.08
CA ALA A 499 -8.09 -1.52 -10.69
C ALA A 499 -8.78 -2.32 -9.59
N PHE A 500 -9.51 -1.63 -8.71
CA PHE A 500 -10.12 -2.21 -7.51
C PHE A 500 -11.08 -3.40 -7.79
N TYR A 501 -11.71 -3.40 -8.97
CA TYR A 501 -12.65 -4.44 -9.41
C TYR A 501 -12.08 -5.34 -10.53
N ASP A 502 -10.76 -5.32 -10.76
CA ASP A 502 -10.15 -6.21 -11.75
C ASP A 502 -9.88 -7.60 -11.16
N TYR A 503 -10.70 -8.56 -11.57
CA TYR A 503 -10.63 -9.95 -11.13
C TYR A 503 -10.15 -10.91 -12.21
N ARG A 504 -9.72 -10.39 -13.37
CA ARG A 504 -9.38 -11.22 -14.52
C ARG A 504 -8.16 -12.07 -14.20
N ALA A 505 -8.21 -13.31 -14.63
CA ALA A 505 -7.13 -14.28 -14.55
C ALA A 505 -7.15 -15.10 -15.85
N GLU A 506 -6.29 -14.72 -16.79
CA GLU A 506 -6.21 -15.40 -18.08
C GLU A 506 -5.59 -16.79 -17.93
N VAL A 507 -6.10 -17.75 -18.69
CA VAL A 507 -5.59 -19.12 -18.65
C VAL A 507 -4.17 -19.14 -19.22
N GLY A 508 -3.21 -19.61 -18.42
CA GLY A 508 -1.80 -19.64 -18.82
C GLY A 508 -1.01 -18.38 -18.46
N ASP A 509 -1.65 -17.34 -17.94
CA ASP A 509 -0.95 -16.15 -17.44
C ASP A 509 -0.25 -16.44 -16.11
N VAL A 510 1.08 -16.48 -16.15
CA VAL A 510 1.92 -16.76 -14.98
C VAL A 510 2.33 -15.47 -14.27
N LYS A 511 2.51 -14.37 -15.00
CA LYS A 511 3.12 -13.14 -14.50
C LYS A 511 2.09 -12.12 -14.01
N GLY A 512 0.88 -12.14 -14.57
CA GLY A 512 -0.15 -11.15 -14.28
C GLY A 512 0.23 -9.74 -14.75
N HIS A 513 -0.64 -8.79 -14.44
CA HIS A 513 -0.44 -7.37 -14.73
C HIS A 513 -0.56 -6.54 -13.45
N PHE A 514 0.03 -5.36 -13.50
CA PHE A 514 -0.05 -4.33 -12.48
C PHE A 514 -1.07 -3.26 -12.84
N GLY A 515 -1.89 -3.45 -13.87
CA GLY A 515 -2.96 -2.50 -14.20
C GLY A 515 -2.45 -1.23 -14.87
N SER A 516 -3.18 -0.13 -14.70
CA SER A 516 -2.83 1.16 -15.28
C SER A 516 -1.79 1.92 -14.45
N PRO A 517 -0.99 2.81 -15.05
CA PRO A 517 -0.20 3.78 -14.30
C PRO A 517 -1.06 4.57 -13.30
N THR A 518 -0.49 4.96 -12.16
CA THR A 518 -1.17 5.85 -11.21
C THR A 518 -1.33 7.25 -11.80
N SER A 519 -2.30 8.03 -11.32
CA SER A 519 -2.59 9.37 -11.89
C SER A 519 -1.46 10.40 -11.72
N SER A 520 -0.45 10.09 -10.91
CA SER A 520 0.75 10.91 -10.68
C SER A 520 1.96 10.48 -11.52
N VAL A 521 1.83 9.44 -12.36
CA VAL A 521 2.91 8.90 -13.21
C VAL A 521 2.41 8.66 -14.64
N GLU A 522 3.32 8.82 -15.59
CA GLU A 522 3.20 8.28 -16.93
C GLU A 522 4.31 7.26 -17.19
N VAL A 523 3.99 6.23 -17.98
CA VAL A 523 4.88 5.11 -18.29
C VAL A 523 5.24 5.12 -19.76
N ILE A 524 6.53 4.86 -20.04
CA ILE A 524 7.10 4.74 -21.37
C ILE A 524 7.97 3.50 -21.36
N LEU A 525 7.92 2.69 -22.41
CA LEU A 525 8.84 1.57 -22.59
C LEU A 525 9.90 1.98 -23.60
N LYS A 526 11.18 1.77 -23.29
CA LYS A 526 12.29 2.03 -24.21
C LYS A 526 12.93 0.72 -24.63
N ASP A 527 13.25 0.59 -25.91
CA ASP A 527 13.84 -0.64 -26.44
C ASP A 527 15.08 -1.05 -25.65
N SER A 528 15.16 -2.33 -25.28
CA SER A 528 16.25 -2.87 -24.46
C SER A 528 16.63 -4.28 -24.89
N GLY A 529 17.79 -4.40 -25.53
CA GLY A 529 18.30 -5.66 -26.05
C GLY A 529 17.38 -6.28 -27.11
N ASN A 530 16.83 -7.45 -26.80
CA ASN A 530 15.90 -8.18 -27.67
C ASN A 530 14.44 -7.68 -27.54
N HIS A 531 14.14 -6.89 -26.52
CA HIS A 531 12.80 -6.37 -26.28
C HIS A 531 12.66 -5.03 -26.99
N LYS A 532 11.77 -4.98 -27.99
CA LYS A 532 11.58 -3.81 -28.84
C LYS A 532 10.11 -3.49 -29.00
N THR A 533 9.85 -2.21 -29.13
CA THR A 533 8.53 -1.68 -29.44
C THR A 533 8.29 -1.79 -30.95
N THR A 534 7.25 -2.53 -31.34
CA THR A 534 6.75 -2.64 -32.71
C THR A 534 5.36 -1.98 -32.82
N ASP A 535 4.72 -2.07 -33.99
CA ASP A 535 3.33 -1.61 -34.15
C ASP A 535 2.31 -2.52 -33.42
N GLU A 536 2.69 -3.77 -33.18
CA GLU A 536 1.83 -4.81 -32.60
C GLU A 536 2.11 -5.02 -31.11
N GLN A 537 3.34 -4.74 -30.66
CA GLN A 537 3.78 -5.02 -29.30
C GLN A 537 4.58 -3.84 -28.72
N ALA A 538 4.25 -3.41 -27.51
CA ALA A 538 5.04 -2.44 -26.77
C ALA A 538 5.79 -3.17 -25.65
N GLU A 539 7.10 -3.37 -25.84
CA GLU A 539 7.98 -4.09 -24.91
C GLU A 539 9.34 -3.39 -24.81
N GLY A 540 9.89 -3.30 -23.60
CA GLY A 540 11.16 -2.63 -23.35
C GLY A 540 11.43 -2.35 -21.88
N GLU A 541 12.53 -1.67 -21.57
CA GLU A 541 12.79 -1.17 -20.22
C GLU A 541 11.73 -0.17 -19.80
N ILE A 542 11.20 -0.32 -18.58
CA ILE A 542 10.19 0.59 -18.03
C ILE A 542 10.86 1.90 -17.61
N PHE A 543 10.41 3.00 -18.22
CA PHE A 543 10.69 4.37 -17.81
C PHE A 543 9.42 5.02 -17.27
N VAL A 544 9.60 5.81 -16.21
CA VAL A 544 8.52 6.54 -15.54
C VAL A 544 8.84 8.01 -15.49
N ARG A 545 7.81 8.84 -15.68
CA ARG A 545 7.87 10.30 -15.49
C ARG A 545 6.72 10.76 -14.62
N GLY A 546 6.94 11.79 -13.82
CA GLY A 546 5.85 12.42 -13.09
C GLY A 546 6.25 13.10 -11.80
N PRO A 547 5.33 13.86 -11.19
CA PRO A 547 5.58 14.60 -9.96
C PRO A 547 5.96 13.71 -8.77
N CYS A 548 5.55 12.44 -8.70
CA CYS A 548 5.96 11.53 -7.62
C CYS A 548 7.31 10.82 -7.87
N VAL A 549 7.97 11.08 -9.00
CA VAL A 549 9.26 10.46 -9.36
C VAL A 549 10.42 11.33 -8.85
N SER A 550 11.35 10.72 -8.11
CA SER A 550 12.60 11.37 -7.71
C SER A 550 13.41 11.76 -8.96
N GLY A 551 13.70 13.05 -9.11
CA GLY A 551 14.36 13.60 -10.29
C GLY A 551 13.46 13.77 -11.52
N GLY A 552 12.15 13.49 -11.42
CA GLY A 552 11.15 13.73 -12.47
C GLY A 552 11.06 12.66 -13.57
N GLU A 553 12.17 11.99 -13.90
CA GLU A 553 12.22 10.82 -14.81
C GLU A 553 13.17 9.76 -14.26
N ALA A 554 12.79 8.48 -14.35
CA ALA A 554 13.62 7.36 -13.94
C ALA A 554 13.39 6.12 -14.82
N GLY A 555 14.48 5.43 -15.18
CA GLY A 555 14.43 4.05 -15.65
C GLY A 555 14.37 3.10 -14.45
N LEU A 556 13.57 2.04 -14.55
CA LEU A 556 13.36 1.09 -13.45
C LEU A 556 14.33 -0.10 -13.47
N GLY A 557 15.12 -0.26 -14.55
CA GLY A 557 16.04 -1.40 -14.70
C GLY A 557 15.36 -2.76 -14.86
N VAL A 558 14.05 -2.76 -15.18
CA VAL A 558 13.25 -3.96 -15.44
C VAL A 558 12.51 -3.82 -16.77
N VAL A 559 12.34 -4.94 -17.46
CA VAL A 559 11.64 -5.01 -18.74
C VAL A 559 10.15 -5.20 -18.49
N GLY A 560 9.34 -4.39 -19.16
CA GLY A 560 7.89 -4.47 -19.12
C GLY A 560 7.31 -4.66 -20.52
N VAL A 561 6.04 -5.05 -20.53
CA VAL A 561 5.20 -5.14 -21.71
C VAL A 561 3.87 -4.45 -21.41
N ILE A 562 3.33 -3.72 -22.39
CA ILE A 562 1.94 -3.26 -22.34
C ILE A 562 1.06 -4.28 -23.03
N ARG A 563 0.07 -4.79 -22.30
CA ARG A 563 -0.92 -5.76 -22.80
C ARG A 563 -1.97 -5.08 -23.67
N ASP A 564 -2.78 -5.88 -24.37
CA ASP A 564 -3.86 -5.41 -25.26
C ASP A 564 -4.89 -4.52 -24.56
N ASP A 565 -5.12 -4.77 -23.27
CA ASP A 565 -6.01 -3.97 -22.41
C ASP A 565 -5.36 -2.68 -21.85
N GLN A 566 -4.17 -2.37 -22.34
CA GLN A 566 -3.34 -1.23 -21.95
C GLN A 566 -2.91 -1.28 -20.48
N THR A 567 -2.75 -2.47 -19.91
CA THR A 567 -2.14 -2.67 -18.59
C THR A 567 -0.65 -2.95 -18.67
N LEU A 568 0.10 -2.52 -17.65
CA LEU A 568 1.53 -2.79 -17.52
C LEU A 568 1.75 -4.18 -16.91
N ALA A 569 2.60 -5.00 -17.52
CA ALA A 569 3.09 -6.25 -16.96
C ALA A 569 4.62 -6.32 -17.05
N LEU A 570 5.25 -7.22 -16.30
CA LEU A 570 6.67 -7.55 -16.48
C LEU A 570 6.81 -8.53 -17.65
N ALA A 571 7.81 -8.29 -18.51
CA ALA A 571 8.10 -9.09 -19.68
C ALA A 571 8.68 -10.46 -19.34
#